data_AF-A0A368D274-F1
#
_entry.id   AF-A0A368D274-F1
#
_cell.length_a   1.000
_cell.length_b   1.000
_cell.length_c   1.000
_cell.angle_alpha   90.00
_cell.angle_beta   90.00
_cell.angle_gamma   90.00
#
_symmetry.space_group_name_H-M   'P 1'
#
loop_
_entity.id
_entity.type
_entity.pdbx_description
1 polymer ?
#
loop_
_entity_poly.entity_id
_entity_poly.type
_entity_poly.pdbx_seq_one_letter_code
_entity_poly.pdbx_strand_id
1 'polypeptide(L)' 'MDLFDKLVDRPGPLGSFTKDGYGYYTFPKLEGPIGPEMKFQGKDMVVWSVNDYLGLANRPDVRKADADA' A
#
# COMPACT_ATOMS: atom_id res chain seq x y z
N MET A 1 -8.22 24.83 21.79
CA MET A 1 -7.38 24.20 20.76
C MET A 1 -7.25 22.74 21.13
N ASP A 2 -7.85 21.88 20.32
CA ASP A 2 -7.87 20.43 20.49
C ASP A 2 -6.46 19.83 20.34
N LEU A 3 -6.24 18.64 20.89
CA LEU A 3 -5.02 17.86 20.70
C LEU A 3 -4.80 17.55 19.22
N PHE A 4 -5.87 17.29 18.46
CA PHE A 4 -5.79 17.02 17.03
C PHE A 4 -5.47 18.28 16.21
N ASP A 5 -5.92 19.45 16.64
CA ASP A 5 -5.55 20.73 15.99
C ASP A 5 -4.03 20.95 16.03
N LYS A 6 -3.35 20.52 17.09
CA LYS A 6 -1.88 20.61 17.21
C LYS A 6 -1.13 19.71 16.23
N LEU A 7 -1.76 18.64 15.73
CA LEU A 7 -1.16 17.71 14.77
C LEU A 7 -1.23 18.26 13.34
N VAL A 8 -2.23 19.08 13.02
CA VAL A 8 -2.38 19.71 11.71
C VAL A 8 -1.26 20.75 11.48
N ASP A 9 -0.95 21.55 12.50
CA ASP A 9 -0.01 22.68 12.38
C ASP A 9 1.45 22.31 12.68
N ARG A 10 1.76 21.05 12.99
CA ARG A 10 3.13 20.60 13.28
C ARG A 10 3.57 19.43 12.40
N PRO A 11 3.84 19.69 11.11
CA PRO A 11 4.63 18.76 10.33
C PRO A 11 5.98 18.59 11.04
N GLY A 12 6.35 17.36 11.40
CA GLY A 12 7.67 17.07 11.95
C GLY A 12 8.80 17.40 10.95
N PRO A 13 10.06 17.06 11.23
CA PRO A 13 11.19 17.34 10.33
C PRO A 13 11.03 16.78 8.91
N LEU A 14 10.19 15.75 8.74
CA LEU A 14 9.86 15.15 7.44
C LEU A 14 8.55 15.67 6.81
N GLY A 15 7.87 16.57 7.51
CA GLY A 15 6.55 17.08 7.17
C GLY A 15 6.50 17.83 5.83
N SER A 16 7.58 18.54 5.49
CA SER A 16 7.72 19.20 4.19
C SER A 16 7.73 18.22 3.01
N PHE A 17 8.21 16.98 3.23
CA PHE A 17 8.30 15.93 2.21
C PHE A 17 7.04 15.06 2.15
N THR A 18 6.13 15.19 3.11
CA THR A 18 4.95 14.30 3.20
C THR A 18 4.03 14.50 2.01
N LYS A 19 3.80 15.74 1.59
CA LYS A 19 2.97 16.05 0.41
C LYS A 19 3.54 15.50 -0.90
N ASP A 20 4.87 15.50 -1.04
CA ASP A 20 5.55 15.13 -2.28
C ASP A 20 5.88 13.63 -2.32
N GLY A 21 6.00 13.00 -1.15
CA GLY A 21 6.41 11.61 -1.00
C GLY A 21 5.30 10.60 -0.73
N TYR A 22 4.16 11.03 -0.20
CA TYR A 22 3.07 10.13 0.16
C TYR A 22 2.38 9.55 -1.08
N GLY A 23 2.17 8.23 -1.09
CA GLY A 23 1.55 7.50 -2.19
C GLY A 23 2.49 7.15 -3.34
N TYR A 24 3.72 7.72 -3.37
CA TYR A 24 4.75 7.38 -4.35
C TYR A 24 5.98 6.74 -3.69
N TYR A 25 6.70 7.50 -2.87
CA TYR A 25 7.92 7.03 -2.19
C TYR A 25 7.60 6.39 -0.85
N THR A 26 6.68 7.00 -0.11
CA THR A 26 6.19 6.52 1.18
C THR A 26 4.78 5.98 0.98
N PHE A 27 4.58 4.71 1.32
CA PHE A 27 3.32 3.99 1.14
C PHE A 27 2.81 4.00 -0.32
N PRO A 28 3.59 3.47 -1.29
CA PRO A 28 3.12 3.33 -2.67
C PRO A 28 1.83 2.52 -2.72
N LYS A 29 0.82 3.06 -3.41
CA LYS A 29 -0.46 2.38 -3.57
C LYS A 29 -0.44 1.52 -4.83
N LEU A 30 -0.21 0.22 -4.64
CA LEU A 30 -0.44 -0.78 -5.68
C LEU A 30 -1.92 -1.13 -5.74
N GLU A 31 -2.42 -1.33 -6.95
CA GLU A 31 -3.82 -1.62 -7.24
C GLU A 31 -3.93 -2.91 -8.06
N GLY A 32 -5.11 -3.54 -7.99
CA GLY A 32 -5.38 -4.80 -8.66
C GLY A 32 -5.09 -6.03 -7.79
N PRO A 33 -5.21 -7.24 -8.36
CA PRO A 33 -4.93 -8.48 -7.65
C PRO A 33 -3.45 -8.56 -7.25
N ILE A 34 -3.17 -9.00 -6.03
CA ILE A 34 -1.80 -9.28 -5.55
C ILE A 34 -1.10 -10.31 -6.47
N GLY A 35 0.11 -9.99 -6.91
CA GLY A 35 0.87 -10.92 -7.74
C GLY A 35 2.16 -10.31 -8.29
N PRO A 36 2.83 -11.02 -9.21
CA PRO A 36 4.06 -10.55 -9.84
C PRO A 36 3.85 -9.30 -10.72
N GLU A 37 2.62 -9.04 -11.16
CA GLU A 37 2.23 -7.85 -11.93
C GLU A 37 1.05 -7.16 -11.23
N MET A 38 1.16 -5.85 -11.01
CA MET A 38 0.09 -5.03 -10.43
C MET A 38 0.07 -3.65 -11.09
N LYS A 39 -0.94 -2.84 -10.76
CA LYS A 39 -1.03 -1.45 -11.22
C LYS A 39 -0.40 -0.50 -10.22
N PHE A 40 0.48 0.37 -10.69
CA PHE A 40 0.99 1.51 -9.93
C PHE A 40 0.71 2.79 -10.72
N GLN A 41 -0.06 3.71 -10.12
CA GLN A 41 -0.53 4.93 -10.80
C GLN A 41 -1.18 4.67 -12.17
N GLY A 42 -2.02 3.63 -12.24
CA GLY A 42 -2.72 3.23 -13.45
C GLY A 42 -1.88 2.50 -14.51
N LYS A 43 -0.56 2.34 -14.28
CA LYS A 43 0.35 1.63 -15.20
C LYS A 43 0.64 0.22 -14.71
N ASP A 44 0.74 -0.72 -15.63
CA ASP A 44 1.14 -2.10 -15.31
C ASP A 44 2.64 -2.17 -15.02
N MET A 45 2.99 -2.80 -13.90
CA MET A 45 4.35 -2.89 -13.37
C MET A 45 4.64 -4.29 -12.85
N VAL A 46 5.89 -4.73 -13.01
CA VAL A 46 6.40 -5.91 -12.28
C VAL A 46 6.68 -5.52 -10.83
N VAL A 47 6.18 -6.32 -9.88
CA VAL A 47 6.23 -6.03 -8.45
C VAL A 47 7.26 -6.90 -7.73
N TRP A 48 8.20 -6.25 -7.04
CA TRP A 48 9.26 -6.88 -6.24
C TRP A 48 9.13 -6.60 -4.73
N SER A 49 8.10 -5.85 -4.33
CA SER A 49 7.93 -5.32 -2.98
C SER A 49 6.90 -6.08 -2.14
N VAL A 50 6.23 -7.09 -2.70
CA VAL A 50 5.20 -7.87 -2.02
C VAL A 50 5.74 -9.23 -1.59
N ASN A 51 5.36 -9.67 -0.39
CA ASN A 51 5.85 -10.90 0.23
C ASN A 51 5.01 -12.14 -0.16
N ASP A 52 4.48 -12.20 -1.38
CA ASP A 52 3.71 -13.35 -1.91
C ASP A 52 4.61 -14.32 -2.67
N TYR A 53 5.64 -14.84 -1.99
CA TYR A 53 6.71 -15.62 -2.61
C TYR A 53 6.24 -16.90 -3.32
N LEU A 54 5.13 -17.47 -2.86
CA LEU A 54 4.56 -18.72 -3.37
C LEU A 54 3.32 -18.48 -4.26
N GLY A 55 2.92 -17.23 -4.49
CA GLY A 55 1.75 -16.90 -5.30
C GLY A 55 0.43 -17.40 -4.69
N LEU A 56 0.33 -17.42 -3.37
CA LEU A 56 -0.84 -17.98 -2.66
C LEU A 56 -1.93 -16.94 -2.44
N ALA A 57 -1.60 -15.64 -2.48
CA ALA A 57 -2.53 -14.58 -2.09
C ALA A 57 -3.87 -14.61 -2.83
N ASN A 58 -3.87 -15.02 -4.10
CA ASN A 58 -5.08 -15.07 -4.95
C ASN A 58 -5.57 -16.46 -5.31
N ARG A 59 -4.96 -17.51 -4.74
CA ARG A 59 -5.35 -18.88 -5.04
C ARG A 59 -6.78 -19.18 -4.57
N PRO A 60 -7.68 -19.71 -5.43
CA PRO A 60 -9.08 -19.93 -5.08
C PRO A 60 -9.28 -20.85 -3.86
N ASP A 61 -8.45 -21.90 -3.74
CA ASP A 61 -8.48 -22.85 -2.62
C ASP A 61 -8.12 -22.17 -1.29
N VAL A 62 -7.12 -21.29 -1.29
CA VAL A 62 -6.70 -20.53 -0.09
C VAL A 62 -7.78 -19.52 0.31
N ARG A 63 -8.30 -18.75 -0.64
CA ARG A 63 -9.35 -17.74 -0.39
C ARG A 63 -10.65 -18.37 0.11
N LYS A 64 -11.00 -19.55 -0.41
CA LYS A 64 -12.16 -20.30 0.07
C LYS A 64 -11.96 -20.73 1.53
N ALA A 65 -10.80 -21.32 1.84
CA ALA A 65 -10.51 -21.75 3.20
C ALA A 65 -10.53 -20.59 4.22
N ASP A 66 -10.05 -19.40 3.83
CA ASP A 66 -10.13 -18.18 4.65
C ASP A 66 -11.57 -17.69 4.85
N ALA A 67 -12.40 -17.73 3.80
CA ALA A 67 -13.80 -17.30 3.88
C ALA A 67 -14.71 -18.27 4.68
N ASP A 68 -14.35 -19.55 4.71
CA ASP A 68 -15.08 -20.60 5.42
C ASP A 68 -14.74 -20.65 6.94
N ALA A 69 -13.76 -19.87 7.42
CA ALA A 69 -13.29 -19.82 8.82
C ALA A 69 -14.09 -18.83 9.69
#